data_AF-A0A434I2L5-F1
#
_entry.id   AF-A0A434I2L5-F1
#
_cell.length_a   1.000
_cell.length_b   1.000
_cell.length_c   1.000
_cell.angle_alpha   90.00
_cell.angle_beta   90.00
_cell.angle_gamma   90.00
#
_symmetry.space_group_name_H-M   'P 1'
#
loop_
_entity.id
_entity.type
_entity.pdbx_description
1 polymer ?
#
loop_
_entity_poly.entity_id
_entity_poly.type
_entity_poly.pdbx_seq_one_letter_code
_entity_poly.pdbx_strand_id
1 'polypeptide(L)'
;MNEIDPARRFSAEAVRKFDGPADGDTPSGMNDVARQVASQYRRDTMSPIMVSGVLRMVEFGLLFLSGLAVYFHYVGFFNYLAWQYPVTIAAGSFLAVVLLDVTD
;
A
#
# COMPACT_ATOMS: atom_id res chain seq x y z
N MET A 1 44.96 -59.90 -3.79
CA MET A 1 44.36 -58.56 -3.92
C MET A 1 42.86 -58.74 -4.09
N ASN A 2 42.03 -58.16 -3.23
CA ASN A 2 40.58 -58.10 -3.41
C ASN A 2 40.24 -56.81 -4.16
N GLU A 3 39.75 -56.94 -5.39
CA GLU A 3 39.20 -55.82 -6.16
C GLU A 3 37.80 -55.51 -5.63
N ILE A 4 37.67 -54.39 -4.93
CA ILE A 4 36.38 -53.88 -4.44
C ILE A 4 35.82 -52.96 -5.54
N ASP A 5 34.85 -53.49 -6.28
CA ASP A 5 34.12 -52.79 -7.33
C ASP A 5 33.40 -51.52 -6.79
N PRO A 6 33.76 -50.31 -7.26
CA PRO A 6 33.22 -49.04 -6.76
C PRO A 6 31.71 -48.87 -6.96
N ALA A 7 31.12 -49.59 -7.91
CA ALA A 7 29.71 -49.44 -8.28
C ALA A 7 28.73 -50.07 -7.26
N ARG A 8 29.23 -50.86 -6.30
CA ARG A 8 28.41 -51.52 -5.25
C ARG A 8 28.51 -50.88 -3.87
N ARG A 9 29.09 -49.68 -3.74
CA ARG A 9 29.24 -49.03 -2.43
C ARG A 9 27.92 -48.57 -1.80
N PHE A 10 26.86 -48.36 -2.58
CA PHE A 10 25.58 -47.90 -2.06
C PHE A 10 24.45 -48.72 -2.70
N SER A 11 23.96 -49.73 -1.99
CA SER A 11 22.73 -50.41 -2.38
C SER A 11 21.52 -49.52 -2.05
N ALA A 12 20.44 -49.63 -2.83
CA ALA A 12 19.20 -48.91 -2.57
C ALA A 12 18.63 -49.21 -1.15
N GLU A 13 18.97 -50.37 -0.60
CA GLU A 13 18.68 -50.75 0.78
C GLU A 13 19.51 -49.97 1.82
N ALA A 14 20.80 -49.69 1.53
CA ALA A 14 21.66 -48.91 2.41
C ALA A 14 21.23 -47.44 2.51
N VAL A 15 20.68 -46.87 1.42
CA VAL A 15 20.08 -45.53 1.43
C VAL A 15 18.75 -45.52 2.19
N ARG A 16 17.95 -46.59 2.05
CA ARG A 16 16.64 -46.69 2.69
C ARG A 16 16.72 -46.99 4.20
N LYS A 17 17.84 -47.57 4.66
CA LYS A 17 18.15 -47.86 6.08
C LYS A 17 19.07 -46.80 6.71
N PHE A 18 19.42 -45.74 5.99
CA PHE A 18 20.16 -44.62 6.55
C PHE A 18 19.23 -43.76 7.39
N ASP A 19 19.10 -44.10 8.67
CA ASP A 19 18.73 -43.15 9.72
C ASP A 19 19.94 -42.22 9.90
N GLY A 20 20.01 -41.19 9.04
CA GLY A 20 20.85 -40.03 9.29
C GLY A 20 20.49 -39.43 10.66
N PRO A 21 21.36 -38.59 11.26
CA PRO A 21 21.01 -37.90 12.49
C PRO A 21 19.64 -37.27 12.25
N ALA A 22 18.65 -37.65 13.06
CA ALA A 22 17.32 -37.04 13.01
C ALA A 22 17.58 -35.54 13.07
N ASP A 23 17.46 -34.88 11.92
CA ASP A 23 17.82 -33.48 11.76
C ASP A 23 17.02 -32.76 12.83
N GLY A 24 17.79 -32.33 13.83
CA GLY A 24 17.24 -31.92 15.10
C GLY A 24 16.30 -30.78 14.81
N ASP A 25 15.05 -30.94 15.23
CA ASP A 25 14.22 -29.91 15.83
C ASP A 25 14.59 -28.49 15.35
N THR A 26 14.59 -28.25 14.04
CA THR A 26 14.69 -26.88 13.53
C THR A 26 13.37 -26.27 13.93
N PRO A 27 13.36 -25.28 14.83
CA PRO A 27 12.12 -24.72 15.28
C PRO A 27 11.41 -24.23 14.03
N SER A 28 10.19 -24.71 13.80
CA SER A 28 9.28 -24.20 12.78
C SER A 28 8.78 -22.78 13.15
N GLY A 29 9.66 -21.98 13.75
CA GLY A 29 9.46 -20.58 14.02
C GLY A 29 9.90 -19.83 12.78
N MET A 30 8.93 -19.19 12.14
CA MET A 30 9.16 -18.09 11.19
C MET A 30 10.44 -17.34 11.56
N ASN A 31 11.49 -17.48 10.74
CA ASN A 31 12.79 -16.82 10.92
C ASN A 31 12.53 -15.36 11.32
N ASP A 32 13.12 -14.86 12.41
CA ASP A 32 12.85 -13.51 12.92
C ASP A 32 13.01 -12.45 11.83
N VAL A 33 13.92 -12.72 10.88
CA VAL A 33 14.10 -11.95 9.65
C VAL A 33 12.83 -11.94 8.78
N ALA A 34 12.20 -13.09 8.52
CA ALA A 34 10.96 -13.17 7.75
C ALA A 34 9.78 -12.47 8.46
N ARG A 35 9.72 -12.54 9.80
CA ARG A 35 8.74 -11.78 10.60
C ARG A 35 9.01 -10.28 10.52
N GLN A 36 10.28 -9.87 10.51
CA GLN A 36 10.68 -8.47 10.41
C GLN A 36 10.35 -7.90 9.02
N VAL A 37 10.66 -8.62 7.94
CA VAL A 37 10.27 -8.25 6.57
C VAL A 37 8.74 -8.17 6.45
N ALA A 38 8.00 -9.15 6.98
CA ALA A 38 6.54 -9.12 6.99
C ALA A 38 5.97 -7.95 7.82
N SER A 39 6.65 -7.57 8.91
CA SER A 39 6.24 -6.44 9.76
C SER A 39 6.52 -5.08 9.13
N GLN A 40 7.57 -4.96 8.31
CA GLN A 40 7.86 -3.73 7.55
C GLN A 40 6.88 -3.54 6.39
N TYR A 41 6.46 -4.60 5.71
CA TYR A 41 5.37 -4.53 4.72
C TYR A 41 4.02 -4.16 5.33
N ARG A 42 3.82 -4.42 6.62
CA ARG A 42 2.56 -4.19 7.32
C ARG A 42 2.40 -2.76 7.87
N ARG A 43 3.47 -1.97 7.97
CA ARG A 43 3.44 -0.70 8.72
C ARG A 43 3.45 0.60 7.92
N ASP A 44 3.76 0.59 6.63
CA ASP A 44 3.77 1.83 5.82
C ASP A 44 2.79 1.76 4.63
N THR A 45 1.54 1.39 4.90
CA THR A 45 0.48 1.27 3.88
C THR A 45 -0.09 2.63 3.43
N MET A 46 0.59 3.75 3.66
CA MET A 46 0.27 5.02 3.00
C MET A 46 1.35 5.25 1.94
N SER A 47 1.12 4.71 0.74
CA SER A 47 1.95 5.03 -0.42
C SER A 47 2.07 6.55 -0.56
N PRO A 48 3.22 7.10 -1.00
CA PRO A 48 3.36 8.53 -1.28
C PRO A 48 2.21 9.10 -2.13
N ILE A 49 1.67 8.28 -3.04
CA ILE A 49 0.50 8.60 -3.87
C ILE A 49 -0.77 8.77 -3.02
N MET A 50 -0.95 7.96 -1.98
CA MET A 50 -2.11 8.05 -1.08
C MET A 50 -2.06 9.33 -0.25
N VAL A 51 -0.86 9.75 0.19
CA VAL A 51 -0.66 11.00 0.92
C VAL A 51 -0.97 12.20 0.03
N SER A 52 -0.48 12.20 -1.22
CA SER A 52 -0.80 13.25 -2.20
C SER A 52 -2.31 13.32 -2.45
N GLY A 53 -2.97 12.18 -2.69
CA GLY A 53 -4.42 12.13 -2.90
C GLY A 53 -5.24 12.68 -1.72
N VAL A 54 -4.81 12.43 -0.48
CA VAL A 54 -5.47 13.01 0.71
C VAL A 54 -5.29 14.52 0.75
N LEU A 55 -4.10 15.04 0.42
CA LEU A 55 -3.86 16.48 0.37
C LEU A 55 -4.76 17.16 -0.68
N ARG A 56 -4.91 16.56 -1.87
CA ARG A 56 -5.82 17.04 -2.93
C ARG A 56 -7.27 17.14 -2.45
N MET A 57 -7.74 16.14 -1.70
CA MET A 57 -9.09 16.15 -1.14
C MET A 57 -9.27 17.28 -0.10
N VAL A 58 -8.23 17.55 0.71
CA VAL A 58 -8.23 18.65 1.68
C VAL A 58 -8.23 20.01 0.97
N GLU A 59 -7.40 20.18 -0.07
CA GLU A 59 -7.36 21.39 -0.90
C GLU A 59 -8.73 21.67 -1.54
N PHE A 60 -9.35 20.65 -2.14
CA PHE A 60 -10.70 20.76 -2.69
C PHE A 60 -11.70 21.21 -1.62
N GLY A 61 -11.68 20.55 -0.46
CA GLY A 61 -12.57 20.88 0.66
C GLY A 61 -12.41 22.33 1.13
N LEU A 62 -11.16 22.80 1.27
CA LEU A 62 -10.86 24.17 1.67
C LEU A 62 -11.36 25.19 0.64
N LEU A 63 -11.10 24.96 -0.65
CA LEU A 63 -11.57 25.85 -1.72
C LEU A 63 -13.09 25.87 -1.81
N PHE A 64 -13.72 24.70 -1.73
CA PHE A 64 -15.17 24.58 -1.83
C PHE A 64 -15.88 25.24 -0.63
N LEU A 65 -15.44 24.96 0.59
CA LEU A 65 -16.02 25.53 1.80
C LEU A 65 -15.80 27.04 1.90
N SER A 66 -14.61 27.52 1.53
CA SER A 66 -14.34 28.96 1.52
C SER A 66 -15.18 29.70 0.46
N GLY A 67 -15.30 29.14 -0.75
CA GLY A 67 -16.19 29.68 -1.78
C GLY A 67 -17.64 29.71 -1.32
N LEU A 68 -18.10 28.65 -0.65
CA LEU A 68 -19.46 28.57 -0.12
C LEU A 68 -19.69 29.58 1.03
N ALA A 69 -18.71 29.76 1.92
CA ALA A 69 -18.77 30.76 2.98
C ALA A 69 -18.86 32.18 2.41
N VAL A 70 -18.08 32.50 1.38
CA VAL A 70 -18.17 33.78 0.67
C VAL A 70 -19.53 33.94 -0.01
N TYR A 71 -20.04 32.89 -0.66
CA TYR A 71 -21.37 32.91 -1.27
C TYR A 71 -22.47 33.22 -0.24
N PHE A 72 -22.47 32.53 0.89
CA PHE A 72 -23.46 32.76 1.95
C PHE A 72 -23.33 34.15 2.58
N HIS A 73 -22.11 34.64 2.81
CA HIS A 73 -21.89 35.94 3.42
C HIS A 73 -22.22 37.11 2.48
N TYR A 74 -21.88 37.00 1.20
CA TYR A 74 -21.94 38.11 0.25
C TYR A 74 -23.24 38.18 -0.55
N VAL A 75 -23.76 37.02 -0.99
CA VAL A 75 -24.97 36.95 -1.84
C VAL A 75 -26.23 36.62 -1.02
N GLY A 76 -26.07 36.03 0.17
CA GLY A 76 -27.17 35.55 0.98
C GLY A 76 -27.82 34.29 0.41
N PHE A 77 -28.84 33.76 1.11
CA PHE A 77 -29.51 32.52 0.69
C PHE A 77 -30.37 32.72 -0.55
N PHE A 78 -30.05 32.01 -1.63
CA PHE A 78 -30.95 31.74 -2.77
C PHE A 78 -31.52 32.98 -3.51
N ASN A 79 -30.93 34.17 -3.38
CA ASN A 79 -31.55 35.42 -3.87
C ASN A 79 -31.53 35.63 -5.39
N TYR A 80 -30.47 35.22 -6.11
CA TYR A 80 -30.32 35.59 -7.54
C TYR A 80 -30.03 34.41 -8.48
N LEU A 81 -29.12 33.48 -8.14
CA LEU A 81 -28.86 32.25 -8.91
C LEU A 81 -28.47 31.10 -7.99
N ALA A 82 -29.43 30.69 -7.16
CA ALA A 82 -29.25 29.69 -6.12
C ALA A 82 -28.38 28.47 -6.48
N TRP A 83 -28.51 27.97 -7.71
CA TRP A 83 -27.83 26.75 -8.17
C TRP A 83 -26.53 27.01 -8.91
N GLN A 84 -26.40 28.14 -9.58
CA GLN A 84 -25.27 28.38 -10.48
C GLN A 84 -24.03 28.76 -9.69
N TYR A 85 -24.18 29.56 -8.62
CA TYR A 85 -23.08 29.87 -7.71
C TYR A 85 -22.43 28.61 -7.08
N PRO A 86 -23.17 27.69 -6.44
CA PRO A 86 -22.55 26.50 -5.87
C PRO A 86 -21.96 25.57 -6.95
N VAL A 87 -22.56 25.49 -8.14
CA VAL A 87 -22.00 24.72 -9.26
C VAL A 87 -20.69 25.34 -9.77
N THR A 88 -20.61 26.66 -9.91
CA THR A 88 -19.38 27.34 -10.32
C THR A 88 -18.28 27.23 -9.26
N ILE A 89 -18.63 27.33 -7.97
CA ILE A 89 -17.69 27.15 -6.87
C ILE A 89 -17.16 25.71 -6.85
N ALA A 90 -18.04 24.71 -7.01
CA ALA A 90 -17.65 23.31 -7.12
C ALA A 90 -16.73 23.07 -8.33
N ALA A 91 -17.14 23.54 -9.51
CA ALA A 91 -16.38 23.38 -10.75
C ALA A 91 -15.01 24.06 -10.67
N GLY A 92 -14.94 25.28 -10.15
CA GLY A 92 -13.69 26.01 -9.97
C GLY A 92 -12.75 25.33 -8.98
N SER A 93 -13.28 24.87 -7.84
CA SER A 93 -12.49 24.14 -6.83
C SER A 93 -11.97 22.82 -7.38
N PHE A 94 -12.80 22.08 -8.13
CA PHE A 94 -12.40 20.83 -8.77
C PHE A 94 -11.34 21.06 -9.84
N LEU A 95 -11.56 22.04 -10.72
CA LEU A 95 -10.61 22.39 -11.78
C LEU A 95 -9.25 22.80 -11.20
N ALA A 96 -9.24 23.61 -10.13
CA ALA A 96 -8.02 24.00 -9.45
C ALA A 96 -7.23 22.79 -8.94
N VAL A 97 -7.90 21.85 -8.27
CA VAL A 97 -7.24 20.63 -7.76
C VAL A 97 -6.73 19.74 -8.88
N VAL A 98 -7.48 19.58 -9.97
CA VAL A 98 -7.02 18.81 -11.15
C VAL A 98 -5.79 19.47 -11.79
N LEU A 99 -5.79 20.79 -11.94
CA LEU A 99 -4.64 21.53 -12.48
C LEU A 99 -3.40 21.37 -11.60
N LEU A 100 -3.58 21.45 -10.28
CA LEU A 100 -2.49 21.28 -9.33
C LEU A 100 -1.97 19.84 -9.31
N ASP A 101 -2.85 18.84 -9.48
CA ASP A 101 -2.48 17.42 -9.58
C ASP A 101 -1.72 17.10 -10.88
N VAL A 102 -2.07 17.75 -11.99
CA VAL A 102 -1.35 17.62 -13.28
C VAL A 102 0.05 18.27 -13.24
N THR A 103 0.24 19.27 -12.38
CA THR A 103 1.50 20.05 -12.30
C THR A 103 2.53 19.41 -11.36
N ASP A 104 2.10 18.50 -10.49
CA ASP A 104 2.90 17.88 -9.41
C ASP A 104 3.34 16.47 -9.78
#